data_AF-A0A0P9U0Q5-F1
#
_entry.id   AF-A0A0P9U0Q5-F1
#
_cell.length_a   1.000
_cell.length_b   1.000
_cell.length_c   1.000
_cell.angle_alpha   90.00
_cell.angle_beta   90.00
_cell.angle_gamma   90.00
#
_symmetry.space_group_name_H-M   'P 1'
#
loop_
_entity.id
_entity.type
_entity.pdbx_description
1 polymer ?
#
loop_
_entity_poly.entity_id
_entity_poly.type
_entity_poly.pdbx_seq_one_letter_code
_entity_poly.pdbx_strand_id
1 'polypeptide(L)'
;MDDADRFDAALFGYSRQEAESIDPQQRLFLQIVWHALEDAGFAPREVAHKTGVFASGRMSTYPGRDAIRVTEVAQVKGLQALMGNDKDYLASRAAYKLNLRGPAMSVQTACSSSLVAVHMACESLRSGECEMAVAGGVAVSFPQQAGYLYQPGMIFSPDGRCRPFDASAQGTFAGNGVGAVTLRRLEDALRDGDPVLAVLRGSAINNDGHHKVGYTAPSVVGQREVIKDALLLADIDCASIGMLEAHGTGTPLGDPIEVQALRDSFARRTDIGGCALGSVKGNLGHLDTAAGIASLIKTILAVNHGRIPPSINVEQINPALQLEQSPFYIPTQDRAWPAGPRRAGVSSFGIGGTNCHVIVEALPDALRAPGPKAQASALLLSAASQHSLRQLAGLYAERLHAADAAADLAHTALHARQLD
;
A
#
# COMPACT_ATOMS: atom_id res chain seq x y z
N MET A 1 1.31 -5.25 -15.89
CA MET A 1 0.75 -6.19 -14.90
C MET A 1 0.12 -7.30 -15.69
N ASP A 2 0.59 -8.52 -15.49
CA ASP A 2 0.09 -9.68 -16.22
C ASP A 2 -1.35 -9.99 -15.78
N ASP A 3 -2.17 -10.48 -16.71
CA ASP A 3 -3.56 -10.92 -16.45
C ASP A 3 -4.48 -9.89 -15.78
N ALA A 4 -4.21 -8.59 -15.92
CA ALA A 4 -5.00 -7.53 -15.26
C ALA A 4 -6.46 -7.44 -15.74
N ASP A 5 -6.81 -8.11 -16.84
CA ASP A 5 -8.17 -8.24 -17.38
C ASP A 5 -8.89 -9.52 -16.91
N ARG A 6 -8.17 -10.48 -16.31
CA ARG A 6 -8.72 -11.75 -15.81
C ARG A 6 -9.40 -11.56 -14.46
N PHE A 7 -10.55 -12.20 -14.29
CA PHE A 7 -11.35 -12.10 -13.08
C PHE A 7 -12.25 -13.33 -12.92
N ASP A 8 -12.29 -13.91 -11.73
CA ASP A 8 -13.21 -15.01 -11.42
C ASP A 8 -14.62 -14.47 -11.11
N ALA A 9 -15.39 -14.22 -12.17
CA ALA A 9 -16.73 -13.66 -12.04
C ALA A 9 -17.66 -14.57 -11.22
N ALA A 10 -17.55 -15.89 -11.38
CA ALA A 10 -18.41 -16.85 -10.69
C ALA A 10 -18.17 -16.85 -9.18
N LEU A 11 -16.89 -16.80 -8.76
CA LEU A 11 -16.53 -16.68 -7.34
C LEU A 11 -17.24 -15.50 -6.69
N PHE A 12 -17.29 -14.34 -7.35
CA PHE A 12 -17.92 -13.13 -6.82
C PHE A 12 -19.41 -12.97 -7.20
N GLY A 13 -20.04 -14.01 -7.74
CA GLY A 13 -21.47 -13.99 -8.09
C GLY A 13 -21.81 -12.95 -9.16
N TYR A 14 -20.94 -12.81 -10.16
CA TYR A 14 -21.15 -11.97 -11.33
C TYR A 14 -21.41 -12.83 -12.56
N SER A 15 -22.33 -12.37 -13.43
CA SER A 15 -22.37 -12.90 -14.80
C SER A 15 -21.15 -12.42 -15.59
N ARG A 16 -20.79 -13.13 -16.65
CA ARG A 16 -19.70 -12.72 -17.55
C ARG A 16 -19.92 -11.29 -18.09
N GLN A 17 -21.12 -11.01 -18.58
CA GLN A 17 -21.47 -9.71 -19.17
C GLN A 17 -21.36 -8.57 -18.14
N GLU A 18 -21.78 -8.81 -16.91
CA GLU A 18 -21.66 -7.83 -15.83
C GLU A 18 -20.19 -7.57 -15.48
N ALA A 19 -19.39 -8.62 -15.30
CA ALA A 19 -17.97 -8.51 -15.00
C ALA A 19 -17.17 -7.79 -16.10
N GLU A 20 -17.50 -8.02 -17.37
CA GLU A 20 -16.88 -7.34 -18.52
C GLU A 20 -17.18 -5.83 -18.52
N SER A 21 -18.31 -5.39 -17.98
CA SER A 21 -18.68 -3.97 -17.91
C SER A 21 -18.02 -3.20 -16.75
N ILE A 22 -17.41 -3.92 -15.82
CA ILE A 22 -16.77 -3.35 -14.62
C ILE A 22 -15.31 -3.03 -14.92
N ASP A 23 -14.88 -1.82 -14.51
CA ASP A 23 -13.47 -1.42 -14.56
C ASP A 23 -12.60 -2.51 -13.89
N PRO A 24 -11.59 -3.06 -14.59
CA PRO A 24 -10.62 -4.00 -14.02
C PRO A 24 -10.06 -3.57 -12.67
N GLN A 25 -9.92 -2.26 -12.41
CA GLN A 25 -9.49 -1.76 -11.10
C GLN A 25 -10.41 -2.21 -9.96
N GLN A 26 -11.73 -2.18 -10.15
CA GLN A 26 -12.69 -2.62 -9.14
C GLN A 26 -12.68 -4.14 -8.96
N ARG A 27 -12.49 -4.88 -10.06
CA ARG A 27 -12.33 -6.35 -10.05
C ARG A 27 -11.08 -6.79 -9.29
N LEU A 28 -9.94 -6.21 -9.64
CA LEU A 28 -8.65 -6.50 -9.01
C LEU A 28 -8.65 -6.11 -7.53
N PHE A 29 -9.20 -4.95 -7.17
CA PHE A 29 -9.27 -4.57 -5.77
C PHE A 29 -10.14 -5.53 -4.94
N LEU A 30 -11.29 -5.97 -5.48
CA LEU A 30 -12.12 -7.00 -4.83
C LEU A 30 -11.35 -8.31 -4.59
N GLN A 31 -10.56 -8.78 -5.57
CA GLN A 31 -9.70 -9.95 -5.40
C GLN A 31 -8.61 -9.71 -4.34
N ILE A 32 -8.02 -8.51 -4.29
CA ILE A 32 -7.00 -8.19 -3.30
C ILE A 32 -7.57 -8.05 -1.89
N VAL A 33 -8.79 -7.56 -1.71
CA VAL A 33 -9.46 -7.57 -0.40
C VAL A 33 -9.72 -9.02 0.05
N TRP A 34 -10.15 -9.89 -0.86
CA TRP A 34 -10.28 -11.32 -0.56
C TRP A 34 -8.95 -11.92 -0.07
N HIS A 35 -7.87 -11.74 -0.84
CA HIS A 35 -6.56 -12.28 -0.47
C HIS A 35 -5.99 -11.65 0.81
N ALA A 36 -6.21 -10.35 1.05
CA ALA A 36 -5.74 -9.69 2.26
C ALA A 36 -6.43 -10.20 3.53
N LEU A 37 -7.69 -10.61 3.43
CA LEU A 37 -8.42 -11.26 4.53
C LEU A 37 -7.89 -12.69 4.76
N GLU A 38 -7.69 -13.48 3.70
CA GLU A 38 -7.12 -14.83 3.82
C GLU A 38 -5.68 -14.83 4.36
N ASP A 39 -4.85 -13.86 3.95
CA ASP A 39 -3.49 -13.68 4.45
C ASP A 39 -3.47 -13.30 5.94
N ALA A 40 -4.46 -12.50 6.37
CA ALA A 40 -4.64 -12.12 7.76
C ALA A 40 -5.28 -13.22 8.64
N GLY A 41 -5.67 -14.35 8.05
CA GLY A 41 -6.26 -15.46 8.82
C GLY A 41 -7.78 -15.42 8.95
N PHE A 42 -8.50 -14.74 8.05
CA PHE A 42 -9.95 -14.63 8.08
C PHE A 42 -10.62 -15.19 6.82
N ALA A 43 -11.70 -15.96 7.00
CA ALA A 43 -12.56 -16.41 5.91
C ALA A 43 -13.32 -15.20 5.31
N PRO A 44 -13.11 -14.84 4.01
CA PRO A 44 -13.52 -13.53 3.49
C PRO A 44 -15.02 -13.20 3.56
N ARG A 45 -15.93 -14.18 3.58
CA ARG A 45 -17.39 -13.95 3.70
C ARG A 45 -17.96 -14.18 5.10
N GLU A 46 -17.15 -14.74 5.99
CA GLU A 46 -17.54 -15.16 7.33
C GLU A 46 -16.80 -14.35 8.41
N VAL A 47 -16.26 -13.19 8.01
CA VAL A 47 -15.65 -12.23 8.92
C VAL A 47 -16.70 -11.75 9.93
N ALA A 48 -16.58 -12.18 11.18
CA ALA A 48 -17.48 -11.79 12.25
C ALA A 48 -17.33 -10.30 12.65
N HIS A 49 -16.13 -9.75 12.47
CA HIS A 49 -15.80 -8.37 12.84
C HIS A 49 -16.55 -7.35 12.00
N LYS A 50 -16.97 -6.25 12.64
CA LYS A 50 -17.45 -5.07 11.92
C LYS A 50 -16.28 -4.45 11.12
N THR A 51 -16.16 -4.88 9.86
CA THR A 51 -14.98 -4.62 9.02
C THR A 51 -15.19 -3.44 8.08
N GLY A 52 -14.35 -2.41 8.17
CA GLY A 52 -14.33 -1.28 7.23
C GLY A 52 -13.48 -1.54 5.99
N VAL A 53 -13.74 -0.81 4.90
CA VAL A 53 -13.00 -0.84 3.64
C VAL A 53 -12.64 0.57 3.22
N PHE A 54 -11.35 0.86 3.06
CA PHE A 54 -10.83 2.19 2.73
C PHE A 54 -9.96 2.06 1.48
N ALA A 55 -10.43 2.56 0.34
CA ALA A 55 -9.82 2.25 -0.95
C ALA A 55 -9.56 3.50 -1.78
N SER A 56 -8.53 3.47 -2.62
CA SER A 56 -8.30 4.47 -3.66
C SER A 56 -8.18 3.84 -5.03
N GLY A 57 -8.57 4.58 -6.06
CA GLY A 57 -8.57 4.12 -7.46
C GLY A 57 -8.15 5.21 -8.44
N ARG A 58 -7.32 4.86 -9.44
CA ARG A 58 -6.97 5.78 -10.54
C ARG A 58 -8.22 6.08 -11.37
N MET A 59 -8.22 7.21 -12.08
CA MET A 59 -9.26 7.48 -13.08
C MET A 59 -9.31 6.34 -14.10
N SER A 60 -10.50 5.78 -14.30
CA SER A 60 -10.68 4.69 -15.26
C SER A 60 -10.28 5.10 -16.67
N THR A 61 -9.49 4.23 -17.31
CA THR A 61 -9.10 4.31 -18.72
C THR A 61 -9.62 3.10 -19.51
N TYR A 62 -10.47 2.27 -18.89
CA TYR A 62 -10.96 1.05 -19.50
C TYR A 62 -11.81 1.35 -20.76
N PRO A 63 -11.48 0.76 -21.92
CA PRO A 63 -12.22 1.00 -23.16
C PRO A 63 -13.67 0.54 -23.00
N GLY A 64 -14.62 1.44 -23.27
CA GLY A 64 -16.03 1.33 -22.85
C GLY A 64 -16.53 2.61 -22.17
N ARG A 65 -15.61 3.49 -21.78
CA ARG A 65 -15.90 4.87 -21.38
C ARG A 65 -16.14 5.75 -22.60
N ASP A 66 -17.25 5.52 -23.31
CA ASP A 66 -17.94 6.70 -23.88
C ASP A 66 -18.27 7.63 -22.72
N ALA A 67 -18.28 8.95 -22.94
CA ALA A 67 -18.72 9.87 -21.91
C ALA A 67 -20.16 9.52 -21.55
N ILE A 68 -20.37 8.82 -20.42
CA ILE A 68 -21.70 8.47 -19.92
C ILE A 68 -22.48 9.76 -19.85
N ARG A 69 -23.44 9.91 -20.76
CA ARG A 69 -24.23 11.15 -20.80
C ARG A 69 -25.16 11.10 -19.60
N VAL A 70 -25.38 12.22 -18.93
CA VAL A 70 -26.34 12.30 -17.81
C VAL A 70 -27.71 11.74 -18.21
N THR A 71 -28.10 11.92 -19.49
CA THR A 71 -29.32 11.36 -20.07
C THR A 71 -29.36 9.83 -20.11
N GLU A 72 -28.22 9.15 -20.19
CA GLU A 72 -28.12 7.68 -20.19
C GLU A 72 -28.20 7.11 -18.77
N VAL A 73 -27.78 7.88 -17.74
CA VAL A 73 -27.90 7.49 -16.33
C VAL A 73 -29.35 7.34 -15.88
N ALA A 74 -30.30 7.99 -16.57
CA ALA A 74 -31.72 7.80 -16.37
C ALA A 74 -32.20 6.37 -16.75
N GLN A 75 -31.36 5.57 -17.43
CA GLN A 75 -31.63 4.18 -17.78
C GLN A 75 -30.79 3.22 -16.92
N VAL A 76 -31.35 2.05 -16.58
CA VAL A 76 -30.70 1.03 -15.73
C VAL A 76 -29.30 0.67 -16.24
N LYS A 77 -29.14 0.46 -17.55
CA LYS A 77 -27.84 0.12 -18.16
C LYS A 77 -26.82 1.24 -18.00
N GLY A 78 -27.23 2.49 -18.15
CA GLY A 78 -26.34 3.65 -17.99
C GLY A 78 -25.91 3.83 -16.53
N LEU A 79 -26.82 3.63 -15.58
CA LEU A 79 -26.48 3.63 -14.16
C LEU A 79 -25.51 2.50 -13.78
N GLN A 80 -25.73 1.28 -14.30
CA GLN A 80 -24.82 0.14 -14.08
C GLN A 80 -23.42 0.41 -14.65
N ALA A 81 -23.32 0.98 -15.85
CA ALA A 81 -22.04 1.37 -16.43
C ALA A 81 -21.32 2.44 -15.60
N LEU A 82 -22.05 3.44 -15.09
CA LEU A 82 -21.50 4.45 -14.19
C LEU A 82 -20.94 3.81 -12.93
N MET A 83 -21.75 2.99 -12.23
CA MET A 83 -21.30 2.29 -11.03
C MET A 83 -20.09 1.40 -11.30
N GLY A 84 -20.08 0.72 -12.46
CA GLY A 84 -19.00 -0.17 -12.89
C GLY A 84 -17.64 0.50 -13.04
N ASN A 85 -17.61 1.82 -13.27
CA ASN A 85 -16.41 2.54 -13.72
C ASN A 85 -16.08 3.80 -12.90
N ASP A 86 -17.00 4.27 -12.06
CA ASP A 86 -16.75 5.39 -11.16
C ASP A 86 -16.00 4.93 -9.89
N LYS A 87 -15.13 5.80 -9.39
CA LYS A 87 -14.25 5.54 -8.24
C LYS A 87 -15.04 5.37 -6.95
N ASP A 88 -16.23 5.95 -6.84
CA ASP A 88 -17.06 5.95 -5.63
C ASP A 88 -17.48 4.53 -5.22
N TYR A 89 -17.52 3.60 -6.17
CA TYR A 89 -18.02 2.24 -5.94
C TYR A 89 -16.92 1.22 -5.61
N LEU A 90 -15.65 1.62 -5.62
CA LEU A 90 -14.52 0.72 -5.38
C LEU A 90 -14.59 0.04 -4.00
N ALA A 91 -14.68 0.83 -2.91
CA ALA A 91 -14.72 0.30 -1.55
C ALA A 91 -16.06 -0.39 -1.25
N SER A 92 -17.18 0.26 -1.63
CA SER A 92 -18.53 -0.23 -1.33
C SER A 92 -18.86 -1.52 -2.07
N ARG A 93 -18.32 -1.74 -3.28
CA ARG A 93 -18.45 -3.02 -4.00
C ARG A 93 -17.74 -4.16 -3.27
N ALA A 94 -16.53 -3.92 -2.78
CA ALA A 94 -15.80 -4.91 -1.99
C ALA A 94 -16.56 -5.25 -0.70
N ALA A 95 -17.03 -4.23 0.03
CA ALA A 95 -17.84 -4.43 1.23
C ALA A 95 -19.13 -5.22 0.95
N TYR A 96 -19.86 -4.88 -0.12
CA TYR A 96 -21.07 -5.59 -0.52
C TYR A 96 -20.82 -7.06 -0.85
N LYS A 97 -19.81 -7.34 -1.69
CA LYS A 97 -19.54 -8.72 -2.16
C LYS A 97 -18.99 -9.64 -1.07
N LEU A 98 -18.37 -9.07 -0.04
CA LEU A 98 -17.77 -9.81 1.06
C LEU A 98 -18.55 -9.67 2.38
N ASN A 99 -19.73 -9.03 2.35
CA ASN A 99 -20.58 -8.80 3.54
C ASN A 99 -19.83 -8.08 4.69
N LEU A 100 -18.99 -7.10 4.36
CA LEU A 100 -18.27 -6.29 5.34
C LEU A 100 -19.13 -5.10 5.76
N ARG A 101 -19.35 -4.92 7.06
CA ARG A 101 -20.40 -4.04 7.62
C ARG A 101 -19.87 -2.79 8.35
N GLY A 102 -18.57 -2.51 8.25
CA GLY A 102 -17.97 -1.26 8.70
C GLY A 102 -18.08 -0.14 7.64
N PRO A 103 -17.41 1.01 7.87
CA PRO A 103 -17.36 2.09 6.89
C PRO A 103 -16.75 1.62 5.57
N ALA A 104 -17.35 1.98 4.43
CA ALA A 104 -16.81 1.66 3.11
C ALA A 104 -16.61 2.95 2.32
N MET A 105 -15.36 3.42 2.22
CA MET A 105 -15.03 4.75 1.70
C MET A 105 -13.98 4.68 0.59
N SER A 106 -14.31 5.32 -0.54
CA SER A 106 -13.36 5.63 -1.60
C SER A 106 -12.67 6.96 -1.29
N VAL A 107 -11.34 6.95 -1.15
CA VAL A 107 -10.51 8.11 -0.76
C VAL A 107 -9.62 8.53 -1.94
N GLN A 108 -9.63 9.83 -2.26
CA GLN A 108 -8.94 10.38 -3.44
C GLN A 108 -8.18 11.66 -3.09
N THR A 109 -6.84 11.54 -3.04
CA THR A 109 -5.90 12.64 -2.77
C THR A 109 -4.69 12.57 -3.71
N ALA A 110 -4.91 12.15 -4.96
CA ALA A 110 -3.86 11.89 -5.97
C ALA A 110 -2.83 10.85 -5.47
N CYS A 111 -1.53 11.12 -5.58
CA CYS A 111 -0.46 10.17 -5.26
C CYS A 111 -0.43 9.71 -3.78
N SER A 112 -1.03 10.48 -2.86
CA SER A 112 -1.13 10.10 -1.45
C SER A 112 -2.34 9.22 -1.12
N SER A 113 -3.25 8.98 -2.08
CA SER A 113 -4.59 8.42 -1.82
C SER A 113 -4.59 7.14 -0.99
N SER A 114 -3.81 6.12 -1.34
CA SER A 114 -3.82 4.87 -0.60
C SER A 114 -3.20 4.97 0.79
N LEU A 115 -2.25 5.88 1.02
CA LEU A 115 -1.67 6.07 2.36
C LEU A 115 -2.64 6.88 3.25
N VAL A 116 -3.36 7.83 2.67
CA VAL A 116 -4.48 8.51 3.36
C VAL A 116 -5.61 7.51 3.66
N ALA A 117 -5.91 6.57 2.76
CA ALA A 117 -6.88 5.50 3.05
C ALA A 117 -6.45 4.64 4.26
N VAL A 118 -5.16 4.32 4.39
CA VAL A 118 -4.61 3.65 5.58
C VAL A 118 -4.76 4.53 6.83
N HIS A 119 -4.43 5.82 6.75
CA HIS A 119 -4.63 6.76 7.86
C HIS A 119 -6.10 6.78 8.34
N MET A 120 -7.06 6.91 7.42
CA MET A 120 -8.48 6.91 7.74
C MET A 120 -8.94 5.59 8.36
N ALA A 121 -8.40 4.45 7.90
CA ALA A 121 -8.66 3.15 8.49
C ALA A 121 -8.14 3.05 9.94
N CYS A 122 -6.93 3.55 10.20
CA CYS A 122 -6.38 3.64 11.56
C CYS A 122 -7.25 4.50 12.47
N GLU A 123 -7.72 5.67 11.99
CA GLU A 123 -8.58 6.54 12.79
C GLU A 123 -9.95 5.89 13.06
N SER A 124 -10.55 5.20 12.09
CA SER A 124 -11.80 4.47 12.27
C SER A 124 -11.69 3.30 13.28
N LEU A 125 -10.53 2.62 13.30
CA LEU A 125 -10.23 1.62 14.33
C LEU A 125 -10.06 2.26 15.72
N ARG A 126 -9.39 3.41 15.81
CA ARG A 126 -9.17 4.12 17.08
C ARG A 126 -10.46 4.73 17.64
N SER A 127 -11.36 5.20 16.77
CA SER A 127 -12.65 5.75 17.17
C SER A 127 -13.71 4.68 17.48
N GLY A 128 -13.43 3.40 17.17
CA GLY A 128 -14.35 2.29 17.40
C GLY A 128 -15.46 2.19 16.35
N GLU A 129 -15.36 2.88 15.22
CA GLU A 129 -16.29 2.76 14.10
C GLU A 129 -16.25 1.37 13.44
N CYS A 130 -15.08 0.73 13.48
CA CYS A 130 -14.84 -0.65 13.06
C CYS A 130 -13.89 -1.40 14.01
N GLU A 131 -13.90 -2.73 13.91
CA GLU A 131 -13.06 -3.64 14.71
C GLU A 131 -11.89 -4.22 13.89
N MET A 132 -12.07 -4.19 12.57
CA MET A 132 -11.06 -4.53 11.56
C MET A 132 -11.24 -3.58 10.38
N ALA A 133 -10.17 -3.31 9.64
CA ALA A 133 -10.25 -2.52 8.42
C ALA A 133 -9.35 -3.11 7.34
N VAL A 134 -9.82 -3.10 6.09
CA VAL A 134 -8.97 -3.35 4.92
C VAL A 134 -8.73 -2.01 4.23
N ALA A 135 -7.45 -1.64 4.09
CA ALA A 135 -7.06 -0.36 3.51
C ALA A 135 -6.07 -0.57 2.35
N GLY A 136 -6.28 0.13 1.23
CA GLY A 136 -5.43 -0.07 0.06
C GLY A 136 -5.71 0.85 -1.10
N GLY A 137 -5.17 0.48 -2.26
CA GLY A 137 -5.37 1.23 -3.49
C GLY A 137 -5.06 0.42 -4.74
N VAL A 138 -5.66 0.86 -5.85
CA VAL A 138 -5.46 0.31 -7.19
C VAL A 138 -5.17 1.43 -8.18
N ALA A 139 -4.26 1.16 -9.11
CA ALA A 139 -3.99 2.02 -10.24
C ALA A 139 -3.62 1.13 -11.43
N VAL A 140 -4.56 0.96 -12.37
CA VAL A 140 -4.32 0.18 -13.59
C VAL A 140 -4.85 0.96 -14.78
N SER A 141 -4.03 1.09 -15.82
CA SER A 141 -4.41 1.74 -17.08
C SER A 141 -4.62 0.74 -18.22
N PHE A 142 -5.56 1.05 -19.10
CA PHE A 142 -5.79 0.35 -20.37
C PHE A 142 -5.75 1.34 -21.55
N PRO A 143 -5.19 0.94 -22.72
CA PRO A 143 -4.38 -0.26 -22.93
C PRO A 143 -3.09 -0.23 -22.09
N GLN A 144 -2.66 -1.40 -21.56
CA GLN A 144 -1.47 -1.48 -20.71
C GLN A 144 -0.16 -1.27 -21.49
N GLN A 145 -0.13 -1.67 -22.76
CA GLN A 145 1.02 -1.48 -23.66
C GLN A 145 0.99 -0.07 -24.27
N ALA A 146 1.05 0.94 -23.42
CA ALA A 146 1.12 2.33 -23.82
C ALA A 146 2.38 2.98 -23.23
N GLY A 147 3.19 3.59 -24.08
CA GLY A 147 4.24 4.51 -23.66
C GLY A 147 3.70 5.91 -23.36
N TYR A 148 4.60 6.86 -23.18
CA TYR A 148 4.26 8.27 -23.08
C TYR A 148 5.23 9.10 -23.91
N LEU A 149 4.77 10.27 -24.36
CA LEU A 149 5.63 11.26 -25.01
C LEU A 149 6.24 12.14 -23.92
N TYR A 150 7.58 12.17 -23.85
CA TYR A 150 8.28 13.06 -22.94
C TYR A 150 7.93 14.53 -23.21
N GLN A 151 7.67 15.29 -22.14
CA GLN A 151 7.41 16.71 -22.19
C GLN A 151 8.24 17.41 -21.11
N PRO A 152 9.13 18.36 -21.48
CA PRO A 152 9.88 19.14 -20.51
C PRO A 152 8.95 19.84 -19.49
N GLY A 153 9.31 19.77 -18.22
CA GLY A 153 8.52 20.34 -17.12
C GLY A 153 7.43 19.42 -16.55
N MET A 154 7.17 18.26 -17.15
CA MET A 154 6.28 17.23 -16.61
C MET A 154 7.04 16.21 -15.76
N ILE A 155 6.30 15.38 -15.01
CA ILE A 155 6.87 14.44 -14.04
C ILE A 155 7.52 13.19 -14.66
N PHE A 156 7.25 12.90 -15.94
CA PHE A 156 7.73 11.67 -16.57
C PHE A 156 9.14 11.83 -17.15
N SER A 157 9.99 10.86 -16.85
CA SER A 157 11.38 10.77 -17.29
C SER A 157 11.48 10.59 -18.81
N PRO A 158 12.54 11.10 -19.48
CA PRO A 158 12.70 10.94 -20.92
C PRO A 158 12.98 9.49 -21.36
N ASP A 159 13.38 8.62 -20.43
CA ASP A 159 13.90 7.28 -20.72
C ASP A 159 13.14 6.13 -20.01
N GLY A 160 11.99 6.43 -19.41
CA GLY A 160 11.16 5.41 -18.77
C GLY A 160 11.71 4.88 -17.43
N ARG A 161 12.64 5.60 -16.79
CA ARG A 161 13.29 5.17 -15.55
C ARG A 161 13.07 6.18 -14.43
N CYS A 162 12.73 5.67 -13.25
CA CYS A 162 12.70 6.44 -12.02
C CYS A 162 14.04 6.25 -11.28
N ARG A 163 14.74 7.33 -10.99
CA ARG A 163 16.04 7.32 -10.30
C ARG A 163 15.99 8.18 -9.02
N PRO A 164 15.25 7.75 -7.98
CA PRO A 164 15.17 8.51 -6.75
C PRO A 164 16.57 8.77 -6.18
N PHE A 165 16.87 10.04 -5.90
CA PHE A 165 18.07 10.52 -5.23
C PHE A 165 19.38 10.45 -6.04
N ASP A 166 19.34 10.00 -7.29
CA ASP A 166 20.49 9.98 -8.18
C ASP A 166 20.76 11.35 -8.82
N ALA A 167 22.01 11.67 -9.13
CA ALA A 167 22.41 12.92 -9.79
C ALA A 167 21.80 13.06 -11.20
N SER A 168 21.45 11.94 -11.85
CA SER A 168 20.80 11.89 -13.16
C SER A 168 19.26 11.73 -13.08
N ALA A 169 18.67 11.96 -11.91
CA ALA A 169 17.22 11.98 -11.71
C ALA A 169 16.52 12.96 -12.67
N GLN A 170 15.62 12.46 -13.52
CA GLN A 170 14.94 13.24 -14.58
C GLN A 170 13.42 13.03 -14.62
N GLY A 171 12.84 12.40 -13.60
CA GLY A 171 11.43 12.11 -13.48
C GLY A 171 11.13 10.66 -13.09
N THR A 172 9.86 10.29 -13.19
CA THR A 172 9.35 8.94 -12.92
C THR A 172 8.80 8.28 -14.19
N PHE A 173 8.18 7.12 -14.07
CA PHE A 173 7.35 6.52 -15.11
C PHE A 173 6.07 5.97 -14.49
N ALA A 174 5.00 5.86 -15.28
CA ALA A 174 3.74 5.32 -14.80
C ALA A 174 3.82 3.79 -14.64
N GLY A 175 3.47 3.29 -13.46
CA GLY A 175 3.28 1.87 -13.23
C GLY A 175 1.80 1.52 -12.99
N ASN A 176 1.53 0.21 -13.02
CA ASN A 176 0.23 -0.37 -12.67
C ASN A 176 0.41 -1.27 -11.44
N GLY A 177 -0.53 -1.22 -10.51
CA GLY A 177 -0.50 -2.07 -9.33
C GLY A 177 -1.75 -1.96 -8.46
N VAL A 178 -1.89 -2.94 -7.57
CA VAL A 178 -2.95 -3.02 -6.56
C VAL A 178 -2.35 -3.60 -5.29
N GLY A 179 -2.78 -3.11 -4.13
CA GLY A 179 -2.39 -3.63 -2.84
C GLY A 179 -3.36 -3.23 -1.75
N ALA A 180 -3.41 -4.03 -0.68
CA ALA A 180 -4.16 -3.73 0.52
C ALA A 180 -3.47 -4.33 1.75
N VAL A 181 -3.79 -3.81 2.92
CA VAL A 181 -3.42 -4.34 4.24
C VAL A 181 -4.67 -4.51 5.08
N THR A 182 -4.68 -5.56 5.91
CA THR A 182 -5.69 -5.78 6.94
C THR A 182 -5.16 -5.24 8.26
N LEU A 183 -5.97 -4.42 8.94
CA LEU A 183 -5.59 -3.67 10.13
C LEU A 183 -6.55 -3.97 11.28
N ARG A 184 -5.99 -4.15 12.48
CA ARG A 184 -6.71 -4.24 13.74
C ARG A 184 -5.97 -3.46 14.81
N ARG A 185 -6.65 -3.10 15.90
CA ARG A 185 -5.97 -2.57 17.09
C ARG A 185 -5.04 -3.65 17.62
N LEU A 186 -3.81 -3.27 17.99
CA LEU A 186 -2.78 -4.22 18.41
C LEU A 186 -3.25 -5.07 19.60
N GLU A 187 -3.94 -4.47 20.57
CA GLU A 187 -4.48 -5.18 21.74
C GLU A 187 -5.50 -6.26 21.35
N ASP A 188 -6.35 -6.01 20.35
CA ASP A 188 -7.34 -6.96 19.87
C ASP A 188 -6.67 -8.09 19.09
N ALA A 189 -5.71 -7.75 18.21
CA ALA A 189 -4.95 -8.74 17.45
C ALA A 189 -4.17 -9.69 18.37
N LEU A 190 -3.52 -9.14 19.42
CA LEU A 190 -2.81 -9.96 20.41
C LEU A 190 -3.74 -10.80 21.26
N ARG A 191 -4.92 -10.27 21.66
CA ARG A 191 -5.93 -11.02 22.41
C ARG A 191 -6.45 -12.21 21.60
N ASP A 192 -6.73 -11.98 20.32
CA ASP A 192 -7.37 -12.96 19.45
C ASP A 192 -6.35 -13.91 18.79
N GLY A 193 -5.05 -13.64 18.93
CA GLY A 193 -3.97 -14.48 18.43
C GLY A 193 -3.69 -14.31 16.94
N ASP A 194 -4.03 -13.14 16.38
CA ASP A 194 -3.85 -12.85 14.96
C ASP A 194 -2.36 -12.75 14.59
N PRO A 195 -1.99 -13.11 13.34
CA PRO A 195 -0.65 -12.85 12.83
C PRO A 195 -0.42 -11.34 12.69
N VAL A 196 0.61 -10.81 13.37
CA VAL A 196 0.99 -9.39 13.29
C VAL A 196 2.32 -9.25 12.57
N LEU A 197 2.28 -8.69 11.35
CA LEU A 197 3.48 -8.43 10.55
C LEU A 197 4.26 -7.19 11.02
N ALA A 198 3.55 -6.14 11.41
CA ALA A 198 4.11 -4.87 11.89
C ALA A 198 3.04 -4.06 12.63
N VAL A 199 3.46 -3.01 13.32
CA VAL A 199 2.60 -2.07 14.06
C VAL A 199 2.66 -0.69 13.41
N LEU A 200 1.50 -0.12 13.08
CA LEU A 200 1.40 1.28 12.67
C LEU A 200 1.29 2.15 13.92
N ARG A 201 2.38 2.78 14.32
CA ARG A 201 2.49 3.48 15.62
C ARG A 201 1.82 4.85 15.63
N GLY A 202 1.79 5.51 14.48
CA GLY A 202 1.15 6.80 14.30
C GLY A 202 1.16 7.20 12.83
N SER A 203 0.27 8.12 12.48
CA SER A 203 0.22 8.69 11.14
C SER A 203 -0.39 10.08 11.18
N ALA A 204 -0.02 10.92 10.21
CA ALA A 204 -0.55 12.25 10.06
C ALA A 204 -0.86 12.56 8.60
N ILE A 205 -1.81 13.47 8.39
CA ILE A 205 -2.12 14.09 7.11
C ILE A 205 -2.18 15.60 7.26
N ASN A 206 -1.74 16.33 6.24
CA ASN A 206 -1.93 17.79 6.16
C ASN A 206 -2.10 18.25 4.70
N ASN A 207 -2.14 19.57 4.48
CA ASN A 207 -2.09 20.15 3.15
C ASN A 207 -1.10 21.31 3.07
N ASP A 208 -0.34 21.39 1.96
CA ASP A 208 0.64 22.46 1.70
C ASP A 208 0.02 23.87 1.66
N GLY A 209 -1.28 23.98 1.39
CA GLY A 209 -1.95 25.27 1.19
C GLY A 209 -1.35 26.06 0.02
N HIS A 210 -1.28 27.38 0.18
CA HIS A 210 -0.81 28.30 -0.87
C HIS A 210 0.69 28.62 -0.79
N HIS A 211 1.41 28.12 0.23
CA HIS A 211 2.83 28.40 0.45
C HIS A 211 3.73 27.50 -0.41
N LYS A 212 3.53 27.57 -1.73
CA LYS A 212 4.28 26.84 -2.77
C LYS A 212 4.17 27.60 -4.09
N VAL A 213 5.14 27.39 -4.98
CA VAL A 213 5.26 28.16 -6.24
C VAL A 213 4.13 27.90 -7.25
N GLY A 214 3.33 26.85 -7.05
CA GLY A 214 2.16 26.54 -7.86
C GLY A 214 1.40 25.33 -7.31
N TYR A 215 0.20 25.06 -7.84
CA TYR A 215 -0.68 23.98 -7.36
C TYR A 215 0.01 22.60 -7.34
N THR A 216 0.82 22.33 -8.35
CA THR A 216 1.52 21.05 -8.56
C THR A 216 2.87 20.96 -7.86
N ALA A 217 3.39 22.07 -7.32
CA ALA A 217 4.69 22.08 -6.66
C ALA A 217 4.62 21.47 -5.25
N PRO A 218 5.69 20.81 -4.78
CA PRO A 218 5.78 20.36 -3.39
C PRO A 218 6.13 21.53 -2.44
N SER A 219 5.91 21.35 -1.13
CA SER A 219 6.30 22.30 -0.09
C SER A 219 7.18 21.64 0.98
N VAL A 220 8.38 22.19 1.20
CA VAL A 220 9.27 21.76 2.30
C VAL A 220 8.56 21.87 3.65
N VAL A 221 7.82 22.95 3.87
CA VAL A 221 7.14 23.22 5.14
C VAL A 221 6.02 22.20 5.38
N GLY A 222 5.15 21.99 4.40
CA GLY A 222 4.04 21.03 4.52
C GLY A 222 4.54 19.60 4.80
N GLN A 223 5.58 19.17 4.08
CA GLN A 223 6.20 17.86 4.29
C GLN A 223 6.85 17.75 5.67
N ARG A 224 7.59 18.78 6.10
CA ARG A 224 8.22 18.80 7.43
C ARG A 224 7.19 18.69 8.55
N GLU A 225 6.10 19.45 8.49
CA GLU A 225 5.08 19.42 9.53
C GLU A 225 4.38 18.05 9.59
N VAL A 226 4.00 17.43 8.46
CA VAL A 226 3.34 16.12 8.51
C VAL A 226 4.25 15.03 9.08
N ILE A 227 5.56 15.10 8.83
CA ILE A 227 6.53 14.16 9.39
C ILE A 227 6.63 14.36 10.91
N LYS A 228 6.73 15.61 11.38
CA LYS A 228 6.78 15.93 12.80
C LYS A 228 5.50 15.52 13.53
N ASP A 229 4.34 15.78 12.93
CA ASP A 229 3.04 15.40 13.49
C ASP A 229 2.91 13.88 13.61
N ALA A 230 3.33 13.13 12.59
CA ALA A 230 3.31 11.67 12.63
C ALA A 230 4.24 11.09 13.71
N LEU A 231 5.44 11.67 13.88
CA LEU A 231 6.37 11.29 14.95
C LEU A 231 5.79 11.62 16.34
N LEU A 232 5.16 12.78 16.50
CA LEU A 232 4.51 13.20 17.73
C LEU A 232 3.34 12.29 18.09
N LEU A 233 2.45 12.01 17.14
CA LEU A 233 1.30 11.12 17.32
C LEU A 233 1.72 9.67 17.59
N ALA A 234 2.87 9.25 17.08
CA ALA A 234 3.45 7.94 17.36
C ALA A 234 4.16 7.85 18.73
N ASP A 235 4.39 9.00 19.37
CA ASP A 235 5.27 9.16 20.55
C ASP A 235 6.65 8.54 20.33
N ILE A 236 7.29 8.91 19.21
CA ILE A 236 8.57 8.35 18.76
C ILE A 236 9.58 9.47 18.48
N ASP A 237 10.77 9.33 19.05
CA ASP A 237 11.92 10.16 18.66
C ASP A 237 12.43 9.76 17.26
N CYS A 238 12.62 10.77 16.41
CA CYS A 238 13.25 10.66 15.09
C CYS A 238 14.61 9.95 15.12
N ALA A 239 15.35 10.03 16.23
CA ALA A 239 16.63 9.32 16.40
C ALA A 239 16.47 7.79 16.35
N SER A 240 15.28 7.25 16.63
CA SER A 240 15.00 5.82 16.60
C SER A 240 14.53 5.28 15.26
N ILE A 241 14.29 6.15 14.26
CA ILE A 241 13.90 5.73 12.91
C ILE A 241 15.15 5.25 12.15
N GLY A 242 15.18 3.99 11.73
CA GLY A 242 16.31 3.41 11.00
C GLY A 242 16.15 3.42 9.47
N MET A 243 14.93 3.63 8.97
CA MET A 243 14.65 3.67 7.54
C MET A 243 13.51 4.63 7.22
N LEU A 244 13.59 5.28 6.06
CA LEU A 244 12.53 6.06 5.46
C LEU A 244 12.27 5.53 4.06
N GLU A 245 11.02 5.17 3.83
CA GLU A 245 10.47 4.95 2.50
C GLU A 245 9.84 6.26 2.04
N ALA A 246 10.55 6.96 1.18
CA ALA A 246 10.21 8.28 0.68
C ALA A 246 9.06 8.24 -0.35
N HIS A 247 8.50 9.41 -0.61
CA HIS A 247 7.73 9.65 -1.83
C HIS A 247 8.65 9.49 -3.05
N GLY A 248 9.84 10.06 -3.06
CA GLY A 248 10.98 9.74 -3.95
C GLY A 248 10.59 9.51 -5.40
N THR A 249 10.20 10.57 -6.10
CA THR A 249 9.74 10.52 -7.49
C THR A 249 10.88 10.52 -8.51
N GLY A 250 12.13 10.74 -8.10
CA GLY A 250 13.25 10.82 -9.03
C GLY A 250 13.20 12.10 -9.87
N THR A 251 12.53 13.15 -9.38
CA THR A 251 12.40 14.43 -10.08
C THR A 251 13.49 15.40 -9.62
N PRO A 252 14.11 16.19 -10.52
CA PRO A 252 15.19 17.12 -10.15
C PRO A 252 14.82 18.11 -9.04
N LEU A 253 13.55 18.53 -9.00
CA LEU A 253 13.04 19.49 -8.00
C LEU A 253 12.49 18.79 -6.74
N GLY A 254 11.76 17.68 -6.92
CA GLY A 254 11.06 17.01 -5.82
C GLY A 254 12.00 16.33 -4.83
N ASP A 255 13.04 15.63 -5.31
CA ASP A 255 13.93 14.87 -4.43
C ASP A 255 14.70 15.79 -3.46
N PRO A 256 15.30 16.93 -3.88
CA PRO A 256 15.91 17.88 -2.95
C PRO A 256 14.91 18.48 -1.95
N ILE A 257 13.68 18.79 -2.35
CA ILE A 257 12.65 19.35 -1.47
C ILE A 257 12.27 18.34 -0.38
N GLU A 258 12.08 17.08 -0.76
CA GLU A 258 11.75 16.02 0.19
C GLU A 258 12.89 15.76 1.17
N VAL A 259 14.13 15.67 0.67
CA VAL A 259 15.30 15.48 1.55
C VAL A 259 15.51 16.68 2.48
N GLN A 260 15.26 17.90 2.01
CA GLN A 260 15.30 19.07 2.87
C GLN A 260 14.25 18.99 3.99
N ALA A 261 13.01 18.64 3.67
CA ALA A 261 11.95 18.48 4.67
C ALA A 261 12.28 17.40 5.71
N LEU A 262 12.89 16.29 5.27
CA LEU A 262 13.38 15.23 6.15
C LEU A 262 14.51 15.73 7.06
N ARG A 263 15.51 16.45 6.52
CA ARG A 263 16.60 17.03 7.33
C ARG A 263 16.08 17.99 8.38
N ASP A 264 15.12 18.85 8.03
CA ASP A 264 14.49 19.78 8.97
C ASP A 264 13.66 19.07 10.05
N SER A 265 13.05 17.93 9.71
CA SER A 265 12.26 17.11 10.64
C SER A 265 13.14 16.33 11.61
N PHE A 266 14.35 15.95 11.16
CA PHE A 266 15.33 15.16 11.89
C PHE A 266 16.47 16.01 12.46
N ALA A 267 16.34 17.34 12.50
CA ALA A 267 17.42 18.25 12.88
C ALA A 267 17.98 18.04 14.31
N ARG A 268 17.24 17.37 15.20
CA ARG A 268 17.71 17.00 16.56
C ARG A 268 18.61 15.76 16.57
N ARG A 269 18.66 15.02 15.47
CA ARG A 269 19.47 13.82 15.32
C ARG A 269 20.92 14.21 15.02
N THR A 270 21.86 13.63 15.75
CA THR A 270 23.29 14.00 15.68
C THR A 270 24.17 12.94 15.00
N ASP A 271 23.69 11.71 14.84
CA ASP A 271 24.40 10.68 14.09
C ASP A 271 24.30 10.91 12.58
N ILE A 272 25.39 10.64 11.88
CA ILE A 272 25.52 10.80 10.42
C ILE A 272 25.33 9.42 9.79
N GLY A 273 24.51 9.32 8.75
CA GLY A 273 24.29 8.09 8.00
C GLY A 273 23.65 6.94 8.78
N GLY A 274 22.90 7.22 9.85
CA GLY A 274 22.21 6.21 10.65
C GLY A 274 20.79 5.86 10.19
N CYS A 275 20.25 6.52 9.17
CA CYS A 275 18.92 6.29 8.62
C CYS A 275 18.98 5.99 7.13
N ALA A 276 18.52 4.81 6.73
CA ALA A 276 18.39 4.50 5.31
C ALA A 276 17.28 5.34 4.67
N LEU A 277 17.49 5.86 3.47
CA LEU A 277 16.49 6.56 2.67
C LEU A 277 16.36 5.90 1.31
N GLY A 278 15.17 5.40 0.98
CA GLY A 278 14.90 4.74 -0.29
C GLY A 278 13.50 5.00 -0.82
N SER A 279 13.22 4.49 -2.02
CA SER A 279 11.90 4.56 -2.65
C SER A 279 11.66 3.35 -3.53
N VAL A 280 10.51 2.69 -3.38
CA VAL A 280 10.07 1.56 -4.21
C VAL A 280 9.84 1.97 -5.67
N LYS A 281 9.70 3.27 -5.96
CA LYS A 281 9.41 3.78 -7.29
C LYS A 281 10.55 3.53 -8.28
N GLY A 282 11.79 3.36 -7.80
CA GLY A 282 12.90 2.89 -8.63
C GLY A 282 12.60 1.52 -9.27
N ASN A 283 11.94 0.62 -8.52
CA ASN A 283 11.60 -0.74 -8.94
C ASN A 283 10.31 -0.82 -9.74
N LEU A 284 9.25 -0.14 -9.29
CA LEU A 284 7.89 -0.33 -9.79
C LEU A 284 7.35 0.86 -10.61
N GLY A 285 8.10 1.97 -10.65
CA GLY A 285 7.61 3.24 -11.13
C GLY A 285 6.61 3.88 -10.16
N HIS A 286 5.95 4.93 -10.61
CA HIS A 286 4.91 5.58 -9.83
C HIS A 286 3.56 4.91 -10.07
N LEU A 287 3.08 4.17 -9.06
CA LEU A 287 1.78 3.49 -9.07
C LEU A 287 0.60 4.41 -8.75
N ASP A 288 0.72 5.71 -9.04
CA ASP A 288 -0.33 6.73 -8.82
C ASP A 288 -1.05 6.58 -7.45
N THR A 289 -2.36 6.35 -7.44
CA THR A 289 -3.21 6.20 -6.25
C THR A 289 -2.85 5.00 -5.39
N ALA A 290 -2.12 4.01 -5.91
CA ALA A 290 -1.61 2.83 -5.20
C ALA A 290 -0.13 2.97 -4.76
N ALA A 291 0.51 4.13 -5.00
CA ALA A 291 1.92 4.31 -4.65
C ALA A 291 2.18 4.20 -3.15
N GLY A 292 1.30 4.78 -2.32
CA GLY A 292 1.46 4.78 -0.88
C GLY A 292 1.37 3.37 -0.27
N ILE A 293 0.47 2.51 -0.79
CA ILE A 293 0.29 1.15 -0.26
C ILE A 293 1.46 0.26 -0.66
N ALA A 294 2.04 0.43 -1.85
CA ALA A 294 3.26 -0.29 -2.24
C ALA A 294 4.45 0.08 -1.35
N SER A 295 4.63 1.37 -1.06
CA SER A 295 5.65 1.87 -0.12
C SER A 295 5.43 1.34 1.31
N LEU A 296 4.17 1.28 1.76
CA LEU A 296 3.83 0.71 3.06
C LEU A 296 4.14 -0.78 3.14
N ILE A 297 3.75 -1.57 2.14
CA ILE A 297 4.01 -3.03 2.09
C ILE A 297 5.51 -3.31 2.08
N LYS A 298 6.31 -2.59 1.26
CA LYS A 298 7.77 -2.69 1.29
C LYS A 298 8.31 -2.45 2.69
N THR A 299 7.83 -1.42 3.36
CA THR A 299 8.28 -1.05 4.71
C THR A 299 7.90 -2.09 5.75
N ILE A 300 6.67 -2.62 5.71
CA ILE A 300 6.21 -3.71 6.57
C ILE A 300 7.12 -4.94 6.40
N LEU A 301 7.42 -5.32 5.16
CA LEU A 301 8.33 -6.44 4.87
C LEU A 301 9.75 -6.16 5.37
N ALA A 302 10.26 -4.94 5.20
CA ALA A 302 11.59 -4.54 5.67
C ALA A 302 11.72 -4.65 7.21
N VAL A 303 10.75 -4.11 7.96
CA VAL A 303 10.77 -4.20 9.44
C VAL A 303 10.55 -5.63 9.93
N ASN A 304 9.65 -6.38 9.30
CA ASN A 304 9.32 -7.75 9.67
C ASN A 304 10.50 -8.71 9.44
N HIS A 305 11.13 -8.61 8.27
CA HIS A 305 12.29 -9.43 7.93
C HIS A 305 13.59 -8.92 8.56
N GLY A 306 13.58 -7.72 9.16
CA GLY A 306 14.78 -7.11 9.71
C GLY A 306 15.85 -6.89 8.65
N ARG A 307 15.46 -6.35 7.49
CA ARG A 307 16.37 -6.05 6.38
C ARG A 307 16.08 -4.67 5.79
N ILE A 308 17.12 -4.00 5.34
CA ILE A 308 17.04 -2.75 4.59
C ILE A 308 17.34 -3.11 3.12
N PRO A 309 16.33 -3.12 2.23
CA PRO A 309 16.53 -3.47 0.83
C PRO A 309 17.30 -2.36 0.09
N PRO A 310 18.02 -2.71 -1.00
CA PRO A 310 18.73 -1.74 -1.80
C PRO A 310 17.76 -0.86 -2.60
N SER A 311 18.09 0.42 -2.70
CA SER A 311 17.61 1.33 -3.73
C SER A 311 18.34 1.02 -5.04
N ILE A 312 17.57 0.94 -6.13
CA ILE A 312 18.10 0.69 -7.47
C ILE A 312 18.16 1.98 -8.29
N ASN A 313 18.90 1.93 -9.41
CA ASN A 313 19.12 3.06 -10.32
C ASN A 313 19.84 4.27 -9.67
N VAL A 314 20.72 3.99 -8.71
CA VAL A 314 21.57 4.99 -8.04
C VAL A 314 23.04 4.70 -8.39
N GLU A 315 23.59 5.49 -9.30
CA GLU A 315 25.00 5.46 -9.72
C GLU A 315 25.80 6.51 -8.96
N GLN A 316 25.25 7.72 -8.83
CA GLN A 316 25.87 8.83 -8.11
C GLN A 316 24.80 9.57 -7.30
N ILE A 317 24.99 9.70 -6.00
CA ILE A 317 24.06 10.46 -5.14
C ILE A 317 24.04 11.93 -5.59
N ASN A 318 22.85 12.51 -5.71
CA ASN A 318 22.68 13.90 -6.09
C ASN A 318 23.30 14.83 -5.01
N PRO A 319 24.32 15.65 -5.34
CA PRO A 319 24.99 16.51 -4.36
C PRO A 319 24.07 17.60 -3.79
N ALA A 320 22.97 17.95 -4.49
CA ALA A 320 21.98 18.91 -3.99
C ALA A 320 21.24 18.41 -2.74
N LEU A 321 21.27 17.11 -2.47
CA LEU A 321 20.64 16.50 -1.29
C LEU A 321 21.44 16.77 0.00
N GLN A 322 22.74 17.05 -0.11
CA GLN A 322 23.66 17.33 1.00
C GLN A 322 23.59 16.23 2.10
N LEU A 323 23.72 14.97 1.68
CA LEU A 323 23.58 13.83 2.60
C LEU A 323 24.79 13.62 3.51
N GLU A 324 25.96 14.12 3.13
CA GLU A 324 27.26 13.88 3.77
C GLU A 324 27.29 14.29 5.25
N GLN A 325 26.50 15.30 5.61
CA GLN A 325 26.36 15.81 6.98
C GLN A 325 24.95 15.60 7.54
N SER A 326 24.19 14.70 6.93
CA SER A 326 22.81 14.39 7.32
C SER A 326 22.74 13.01 8.01
N PRO A 327 21.65 12.72 8.75
CA PRO A 327 21.45 11.38 9.27
C PRO A 327 21.12 10.34 8.19
N PHE A 328 20.91 10.75 6.94
CA PHE A 328 20.41 9.89 5.88
C PHE A 328 21.52 9.34 4.97
N TYR A 329 21.34 8.12 4.51
CA TYR A 329 22.14 7.52 3.44
C TYR A 329 21.25 6.72 2.47
N ILE A 330 21.69 6.58 1.22
CA ILE A 330 20.98 5.76 0.23
C ILE A 330 21.53 4.33 0.28
N PRO A 331 20.73 3.31 0.65
CA PRO A 331 21.22 1.94 0.68
C PRO A 331 21.34 1.41 -0.75
N THR A 332 22.54 1.07 -1.22
CA THR A 332 22.76 0.46 -2.56
C THR A 332 22.97 -1.05 -2.49
N GLN A 333 22.96 -1.62 -1.28
CA GLN A 333 23.11 -3.04 -1.01
C GLN A 333 22.10 -3.45 0.06
N ASP A 334 21.64 -4.70 -0.04
CA ASP A 334 20.79 -5.31 0.98
C ASP A 334 21.59 -5.48 2.29
N ARG A 335 21.00 -5.04 3.41
CA ARG A 335 21.67 -5.04 4.72
C ARG A 335 20.76 -5.62 5.80
N ALA A 336 21.33 -6.41 6.69
CA ALA A 336 20.63 -6.79 7.91
C ALA A 336 20.33 -5.54 8.75
N TRP A 337 19.11 -5.45 9.25
CA TRP A 337 18.69 -4.40 10.17
C TRP A 337 18.94 -4.89 11.60
N PRO A 338 19.86 -4.26 12.36
CA PRO A 338 20.22 -4.68 13.72
C PRO A 338 19.01 -4.88 14.63
N ALA A 339 19.18 -5.73 15.63
CA ALA A 339 18.17 -5.98 16.66
C ALA A 339 17.89 -4.71 17.48
N GLY A 340 16.66 -4.57 17.96
CA GLY A 340 16.13 -3.35 18.58
C GLY A 340 14.80 -2.95 17.95
N PRO A 341 14.19 -1.82 18.37
CA PRO A 341 12.94 -1.35 17.79
C PRO A 341 13.20 -0.90 16.35
N ARG A 342 12.92 -1.78 15.38
CA ARG A 342 13.03 -1.47 13.96
C ARG A 342 11.85 -0.58 13.58
N ARG A 343 12.13 0.70 13.41
CA ARG A 343 11.15 1.73 13.07
C ARG A 343 11.45 2.35 11.72
N ALA A 344 10.42 2.54 10.94
CA ALA A 344 10.48 3.17 9.64
C ALA A 344 9.41 4.25 9.49
N GLY A 345 9.68 5.28 8.71
CA GLY A 345 8.67 6.22 8.22
C GLY A 345 8.33 5.95 6.77
N VAL A 346 7.07 6.19 6.38
CA VAL A 346 6.58 6.08 5.00
C VAL A 346 5.93 7.38 4.59
N SER A 347 6.42 8.01 3.52
CA SER A 347 5.90 9.27 2.99
C SER A 347 5.14 9.06 1.68
N SER A 348 4.00 9.76 1.53
CA SER A 348 3.37 9.93 0.22
C SER A 348 2.75 11.31 0.09
N PHE A 349 3.12 12.04 -0.97
CA PHE A 349 2.75 13.43 -1.19
C PHE A 349 1.95 13.55 -2.50
N GLY A 350 0.72 14.06 -2.41
CA GLY A 350 -0.18 14.19 -3.55
C GLY A 350 -0.01 15.51 -4.27
N ILE A 351 -0.14 15.51 -5.60
CA ILE A 351 -0.42 16.73 -6.37
C ILE A 351 -1.67 17.41 -5.78
N GLY A 352 -1.62 18.72 -5.61
CA GLY A 352 -2.60 19.50 -4.84
C GLY A 352 -2.15 19.77 -3.41
N GLY A 353 -1.21 18.97 -2.88
CA GLY A 353 -0.48 19.23 -1.63
C GLY A 353 -0.97 18.45 -0.41
N THR A 354 -1.86 17.46 -0.58
CA THR A 354 -2.24 16.59 0.55
C THR A 354 -1.11 15.60 0.83
N ASN A 355 -0.47 15.76 1.98
CA ASN A 355 0.65 14.94 2.42
C ASN A 355 0.19 13.91 3.44
N CYS A 356 0.84 12.75 3.45
CA CYS A 356 0.65 11.73 4.47
C CYS A 356 1.99 11.12 4.89
N HIS A 357 2.18 10.92 6.19
CA HIS A 357 3.32 10.21 6.75
C HIS A 357 2.85 9.17 7.79
N VAL A 358 3.41 7.96 7.74
CA VAL A 358 3.07 6.84 8.63
C VAL A 358 4.33 6.29 9.29
N ILE A 359 4.29 6.04 10.60
CA ILE A 359 5.36 5.38 11.34
C ILE A 359 5.03 3.90 11.53
N VAL A 360 5.94 3.03 11.07
CA VAL A 360 5.84 1.57 11.11
C VAL A 360 6.90 1.02 12.06
N GLU A 361 6.53 0.08 12.93
CA GLU A 361 7.43 -0.57 13.88
C GLU A 361 7.30 -2.10 13.79
N ALA A 362 8.41 -2.82 13.90
CA ALA A 362 8.38 -4.27 14.07
C ALA A 362 7.70 -4.65 15.40
N LEU A 363 6.91 -5.73 15.42
CA LEU A 363 6.36 -6.23 16.69
C LEU A 363 7.53 -6.63 17.62
N PRO A 364 7.59 -6.09 18.86
CA PRO A 364 8.60 -6.48 19.84
C PRO A 364 8.62 -7.99 20.05
N ASP A 365 9.80 -8.60 20.11
CA ASP A 365 9.94 -10.05 20.24
C ASP A 365 9.24 -10.58 21.50
N ALA A 366 9.16 -9.80 22.57
CA ALA A 366 8.44 -10.14 23.80
C ALA A 366 6.92 -10.26 23.62
N LEU A 367 6.35 -9.65 22.57
CA LEU A 367 4.93 -9.72 22.22
C LEU A 367 4.65 -10.75 21.13
N ARG A 368 5.69 -11.37 20.54
CA ARG A 368 5.50 -12.48 19.61
C ARG A 368 5.05 -13.68 20.42
N ALA A 369 3.77 -14.05 20.30
CA ALA A 369 3.27 -15.28 20.88
C ALA A 369 4.09 -16.46 20.32
N PRO A 370 4.49 -17.46 21.14
CA PRO A 370 4.94 -18.72 20.60
C PRO A 370 3.85 -19.24 19.67
N GLY A 371 4.19 -19.61 18.43
CA GLY A 371 3.24 -20.22 17.50
C GLY A 371 2.50 -21.38 18.18
N PRO A 372 1.23 -21.64 17.82
CA PRO A 372 0.46 -22.68 18.49
C PRO A 372 1.24 -24.00 18.48
N LYS A 373 1.33 -24.65 19.66
CA LYS A 373 1.78 -26.04 19.76
C LYS A 373 0.67 -26.96 19.21
N ALA A 374 0.26 -26.76 17.96
CA ALA A 374 -0.85 -27.49 17.38
C ALA A 374 -0.41 -28.88 16.90
N GLN A 375 -1.13 -29.91 17.36
CA GLN A 375 -1.07 -31.29 16.85
C GLN A 375 -1.98 -31.47 15.63
N ALA A 376 -2.06 -30.46 14.73
CA ALA A 376 -2.87 -30.59 13.53
C ALA A 376 -2.24 -31.65 12.61
N SER A 377 -2.90 -32.79 12.47
CA SER A 377 -2.43 -33.96 11.70
C SER A 377 -2.96 -34.00 10.26
N ALA A 378 -3.81 -33.05 9.87
CA ALA A 378 -4.41 -32.98 8.54
C ALA A 378 -4.46 -31.55 8.00
N LEU A 379 -4.12 -31.39 6.73
CA LEU A 379 -4.28 -30.16 5.95
C LEU A 379 -5.52 -30.31 5.05
N LEU A 380 -6.56 -29.54 5.33
CA LEU A 380 -7.77 -29.50 4.49
C LEU A 380 -7.64 -28.39 3.45
N LEU A 381 -7.96 -28.71 2.20
CA LEU A 381 -7.93 -27.78 1.08
C LEU A 381 -9.24 -27.91 0.29
N SER A 382 -9.82 -26.78 -0.09
CA SER A 382 -10.98 -26.68 -0.96
C SER A 382 -10.72 -25.64 -2.04
N ALA A 383 -11.39 -25.79 -3.18
CA ALA A 383 -11.45 -24.79 -4.23
C ALA A 383 -12.64 -25.07 -5.14
N ALA A 384 -13.13 -24.03 -5.82
CA ALA A 384 -14.29 -24.11 -6.70
C ALA A 384 -14.12 -25.03 -7.93
N SER A 385 -12.89 -25.50 -8.21
CA SER A 385 -12.62 -26.47 -9.28
C SER A 385 -11.48 -27.41 -8.95
N GLN A 386 -11.46 -28.58 -9.60
CA GLN A 386 -10.35 -29.54 -9.46
C GLN A 386 -9.01 -28.97 -9.93
N HIS A 387 -9.02 -28.08 -10.94
CA HIS A 387 -7.81 -27.43 -11.41
C HIS A 387 -7.23 -26.49 -10.34
N SER A 388 -8.09 -25.62 -9.79
CA SER A 388 -7.72 -24.69 -8.71
C SER A 388 -7.26 -25.43 -7.46
N LEU A 389 -7.91 -26.55 -7.10
CA LEU A 389 -7.51 -27.37 -5.96
C LEU A 389 -6.10 -27.96 -6.13
N ARG A 390 -5.76 -28.43 -7.34
CA ARG A 390 -4.41 -28.94 -7.64
C ARG A 390 -3.36 -27.84 -7.57
N GLN A 391 -3.67 -26.64 -8.07
CA GLN A 391 -2.78 -25.49 -7.94
C GLN A 391 -2.56 -25.11 -6.47
N LEU A 392 -3.64 -25.04 -5.68
CA LEU A 392 -3.57 -24.76 -4.25
C LEU A 392 -2.75 -25.80 -3.50
N ALA A 393 -2.96 -27.10 -3.78
CA ALA A 393 -2.19 -28.18 -3.19
C ALA A 393 -0.70 -28.07 -3.53
N GLY A 394 -0.35 -27.68 -4.77
CA GLY A 394 1.03 -27.40 -5.17
C GLY A 394 1.66 -26.27 -4.35
N LEU A 395 0.95 -25.15 -4.19
CA LEU A 395 1.42 -24.00 -3.40
C LEU A 395 1.65 -24.37 -1.92
N TYR A 396 0.74 -25.14 -1.32
CA TYR A 396 0.91 -25.61 0.05
C TYR A 396 2.08 -26.58 0.18
N ALA A 397 2.28 -27.49 -0.78
CA ALA A 397 3.41 -28.41 -0.78
C ALA A 397 4.76 -27.67 -0.86
N GLU A 398 4.86 -26.66 -1.73
CA GLU A 398 6.05 -25.80 -1.81
C GLU A 398 6.32 -25.08 -0.49
N ARG A 399 5.27 -24.54 0.14
CA ARG A 399 5.41 -23.82 1.41
C ARG A 399 5.82 -24.73 2.57
N LEU A 400 5.27 -25.94 2.64
CA LEU A 400 5.62 -26.93 3.66
C LEU A 400 7.07 -27.41 3.54
N HIS A 401 7.63 -27.44 2.33
CA HIS A 401 9.06 -27.73 2.15
C HIS A 401 9.97 -26.57 2.59
N ALA A 402 9.48 -25.33 2.53
CA ALA A 402 10.27 -24.13 2.82
C ALA A 402 10.27 -23.70 4.30
N ALA A 403 9.33 -24.19 5.12
CA ALA A 403 9.16 -23.75 6.50
C ALA A 403 8.78 -24.89 7.45
N ASP A 404 9.40 -24.92 8.64
CA ASP A 404 9.04 -25.84 9.73
C ASP A 404 7.84 -25.29 10.52
N ALA A 405 6.71 -25.11 9.83
CA ALA A 405 5.49 -24.46 10.35
C ALA A 405 4.21 -25.20 9.93
N ALA A 406 4.28 -26.53 9.76
CA ALA A 406 3.18 -27.33 9.23
C ALA A 406 1.88 -27.24 10.05
N ALA A 407 2.00 -27.12 11.37
CA ALA A 407 0.87 -27.04 12.29
C ALA A 407 0.08 -25.72 12.14
N ASP A 408 0.78 -24.58 12.03
CA ASP A 408 0.18 -23.26 11.84
C ASP A 408 -0.52 -23.17 10.49
N LEU A 409 0.11 -23.74 9.45
CA LEU A 409 -0.44 -23.82 8.10
C LEU A 409 -1.72 -24.66 8.07
N ALA A 410 -1.73 -25.81 8.75
CA ALA A 410 -2.90 -26.68 8.84
C ALA A 410 -4.05 -26.01 9.62
N HIS A 411 -3.74 -25.35 10.74
CA HIS A 411 -4.73 -24.60 11.52
C HIS A 411 -5.35 -23.45 10.70
N THR A 412 -4.51 -22.67 10.01
CA THR A 412 -4.95 -21.56 9.16
C THR A 412 -5.79 -22.08 8.00
N ALA A 413 -5.38 -23.16 7.34
CA ALA A 413 -6.16 -23.75 6.25
C ALA A 413 -7.57 -24.19 6.70
N LEU A 414 -7.71 -24.69 7.94
CA LEU A 414 -8.97 -25.15 8.50
C LEU A 414 -9.92 -24.00 8.89
N HIS A 415 -9.40 -22.92 9.44
CA HIS A 415 -10.21 -21.87 10.08
C HIS A 415 -10.24 -20.54 9.33
N ALA A 416 -9.30 -20.30 8.43
CA ALA A 416 -9.08 -19.00 7.77
C ALA A 416 -9.25 -19.04 6.25
N ARG A 417 -9.92 -20.06 5.72
CA ARG A 417 -10.23 -20.20 4.30
C ARG A 417 -11.72 -20.28 4.11
N GLN A 418 -12.21 -19.74 2.99
CA GLN A 418 -13.57 -20.04 2.59
C GLN A 418 -13.63 -21.51 2.17
N LEU A 419 -14.38 -22.31 2.92
CA LEU A 419 -14.75 -23.65 2.49
C LEU A 419 -15.98 -23.52 1.58
N ASP A 420 -15.91 -24.19 0.43
CA ASP A 420 -17.03 -24.32 -0.52
C ASP A 420 -18.00 -25.43 -0.09
#